data_AF-A0A2V2WNB8-F1
#
_entry.id   AF-A0A2V2WNB8-F1
#
_cell.length_a   1.000
_cell.length_b   1.000
_cell.length_c   1.000
_cell.angle_alpha   90.00
_cell.angle_beta   90.00
_cell.angle_gamma   90.00
#
_symmetry.space_group_name_H-M   'P 1'
#
loop_
_entity.id
_entity.type
_entity.pdbx_description
1 polymer ?
#
loop_
_entity_poly.entity_id
_entity_poly.type
_entity_poly.pdbx_seq_one_letter_code
_entity_poly.pdbx_strand_id
1 'polypeptide(L)'
;MALAKSEKCWSLGSREAGLYPWDVRRLDHVLRQATAPKATFEKKLWCVKVILRCIETTVSEEQVELRRNRQLLSTLRYFLFQPISTPLGARLRQHTLSVYLRLLGGDLAFDELLVMDAGTVRVLVAALGDDEHADLNHVAILLARRISELPHVSSVLVFEDSLFEVLQDLLEFRHASTQLTKHILHLFVNLSGHPKLHFKLARSRRLVFFAIETILLVLNTDIVEQASRKMHRVMKSVPSPLGEPHVISTKRKALPFAPALSKYVGCALRHVSTAVPCAMIIANLLSFPENRASIFSLYPDLVRALELCDSQKVSIRLWEVARCAIDYLHDDEAMLETQLLMHFESPTVDDATVKTGNSA
;
A
#
# COMPACT_ATOMS: atom_id res chain seq x y z
N MET A 1 -5.67 -39.20 49.36
CA MET A 1 -5.97 -37.84 49.84
C MET A 1 -4.90 -36.88 49.33
N ALA A 2 -5.37 -35.80 48.70
CA ALA A 2 -4.74 -34.50 48.43
C ALA A 2 -3.20 -34.40 48.28
N LEU A 3 -2.73 -34.38 47.01
CA LEU A 3 -1.57 -33.58 46.64
C LEU A 3 -2.04 -32.15 46.35
N ALA A 4 -1.80 -31.26 47.31
CA ALA A 4 -2.21 -29.86 47.22
C ALA A 4 -1.18 -29.02 46.44
N LYS A 5 -1.72 -28.35 45.41
CA LYS A 5 -1.40 -27.00 44.90
C LYS A 5 -0.02 -26.74 44.29
N SER A 6 0.02 -26.77 42.95
CA SER A 6 0.86 -25.87 42.15
C SER A 6 0.01 -24.70 41.67
N GLU A 7 -0.15 -23.68 42.51
CA GLU A 7 -0.65 -22.36 42.10
C GLU A 7 0.56 -21.48 41.77
N LYS A 8 1.07 -21.58 40.55
CA LYS A 8 1.71 -20.44 39.87
C LYS A 8 0.85 -20.09 38.66
N CYS A 9 -0.21 -19.35 38.96
CA CYS A 9 -0.98 -18.61 37.98
C CYS A 9 -0.05 -17.51 37.44
N TRP A 10 0.55 -17.76 36.27
CA TRP A 10 1.32 -16.74 35.54
C TRP A 10 0.34 -15.69 35.06
N SER A 11 0.42 -14.49 35.65
CA SER A 11 -0.33 -13.33 35.21
C SER A 11 0.11 -12.97 33.79
N LEU A 12 -0.79 -13.17 32.83
CA LEU A 12 -0.61 -12.85 31.41
C LEU A 12 -0.62 -11.33 31.17
N GLY A 13 0.37 -10.65 31.74
CA GLY A 13 0.70 -9.26 31.42
C GLY A 13 1.48 -9.18 30.11
N SER A 14 1.10 -8.21 29.27
CA SER A 14 1.74 -7.85 28.00
C SER A 14 3.26 -7.64 28.02
N ARG A 15 3.90 -7.60 29.21
CA ARG A 15 5.34 -7.38 29.39
C ARG A 15 6.20 -8.65 29.33
N GLU A 16 5.65 -9.84 29.58
CA GLU A 16 6.49 -11.04 29.73
C GLU A 16 6.92 -11.69 28.40
N ALA A 17 6.19 -11.42 27.31
CA ALA A 17 6.54 -11.94 26.00
C ALA A 17 7.81 -11.31 25.40
N GLY A 18 8.40 -10.29 26.04
CA GLY A 18 9.58 -9.56 25.56
C GLY A 18 10.95 -10.10 26.02
N LEU A 19 11.01 -11.02 26.98
CA LEU A 19 12.26 -11.31 27.73
C LEU A 19 13.00 -12.60 27.36
N TYR A 20 12.48 -13.46 26.50
CA TYR A 20 13.12 -14.75 26.18
C TYR A 20 13.50 -14.91 24.70
N PRO A 21 14.76 -15.24 24.33
CA PRO A 21 15.09 -15.75 23.01
C PRO A 21 14.33 -17.07 22.80
N TRP A 22 13.63 -17.19 21.68
CA TRP A 22 12.64 -18.25 21.50
C TRP A 22 13.14 -19.32 20.52
N ASP A 23 12.93 -20.59 20.88
CA ASP A 23 13.41 -21.79 20.19
C ASP A 23 12.28 -22.44 19.38
N VAL A 24 12.50 -22.64 18.06
CA VAL A 24 11.55 -23.26 17.12
C VAL A 24 11.03 -24.61 17.59
N ARG A 25 11.84 -25.36 18.33
CA ARG A 25 11.47 -26.67 18.90
C ARG A 25 10.28 -26.60 19.85
N ARG A 26 9.95 -25.41 20.37
CA ARG A 26 8.81 -25.17 21.26
C ARG A 26 7.53 -24.80 20.52
N LEU A 27 7.57 -24.65 19.19
CA LEU A 27 6.41 -24.25 18.39
C LEU A 27 5.26 -25.23 18.46
N ASP A 28 5.54 -26.52 18.32
CA ASP A 28 4.50 -27.55 18.39
C ASP A 28 3.73 -27.50 19.72
N HIS A 29 4.42 -27.22 20.82
CA HIS A 29 3.78 -27.08 22.12
C HIS A 29 2.85 -25.85 22.16
N VAL A 30 3.29 -24.71 21.62
CA VAL A 30 2.50 -23.48 21.57
C VAL A 30 1.28 -23.63 20.65
N LEU A 31 1.44 -24.28 19.49
CA LEU A 31 0.35 -24.57 18.57
C LEU A 31 -0.71 -25.49 19.21
N ARG A 32 -0.29 -26.53 19.95
CA ARG A 32 -1.22 -27.38 20.70
C ARG A 32 -1.96 -26.63 21.82
N GLN A 33 -1.29 -25.72 22.51
CA GLN A 33 -1.93 -24.89 23.54
C GLN A 33 -2.95 -23.91 22.93
N ALA A 34 -2.66 -23.39 21.73
CA ALA A 34 -3.52 -22.44 21.02
C ALA A 34 -4.89 -23.03 20.65
N THR A 35 -4.92 -24.32 20.27
CA THR A 35 -6.13 -25.02 19.82
C THR A 35 -6.75 -25.89 20.90
N ALA A 36 -6.30 -25.80 22.15
CA ALA A 36 -6.86 -26.59 23.24
C ALA A 36 -8.35 -26.22 23.48
N PRO A 37 -9.25 -27.20 23.76
CA PRO A 37 -10.69 -26.96 23.86
C PRO A 37 -11.12 -25.89 24.87
N LYS A 38 -10.30 -25.62 25.90
CA LYS A 38 -10.56 -24.62 26.95
C LYS A 38 -9.68 -23.38 26.84
N ALA A 39 -9.01 -23.17 25.71
CA ALA A 39 -8.14 -22.02 25.51
C ALA A 39 -8.96 -20.71 25.49
N THR A 40 -8.71 -19.84 26.47
CA THR A 40 -9.31 -18.49 26.52
C THR A 40 -8.75 -17.62 25.39
N PHE A 41 -9.45 -16.52 25.08
CA PHE A 41 -8.95 -15.53 24.11
C PHE A 41 -7.58 -14.96 24.50
N GLU A 42 -7.34 -14.72 25.78
CA GLU A 42 -6.04 -14.27 26.29
C GLU A 42 -4.94 -15.28 26.00
N LYS A 43 -5.23 -16.58 26.17
CA LYS A 43 -4.28 -17.65 25.86
C LYS A 43 -3.99 -17.72 24.36
N LYS A 44 -5.02 -17.60 23.51
CA LYS A 44 -4.86 -17.55 22.04
C LYS A 44 -4.02 -16.34 21.62
N LEU A 45 -4.30 -15.17 22.21
CA LEU A 45 -3.56 -13.93 21.97
C LEU A 45 -2.09 -14.05 22.38
N TRP A 46 -1.82 -14.70 23.51
CA TRP A 46 -0.45 -14.99 23.92
C TRP A 46 0.23 -15.95 22.93
N CYS A 47 -0.45 -17.03 22.52
CA CYS A 47 0.11 -17.97 21.56
C CYS A 47 0.47 -17.30 20.23
N VAL A 48 -0.42 -16.47 19.66
CA VAL A 48 -0.11 -15.79 18.38
C VAL A 48 1.05 -14.79 18.51
N LYS A 49 1.16 -14.08 19.64
CA LYS A 49 2.29 -13.18 19.92
C LYS A 49 3.60 -13.95 20.03
N VAL A 50 3.55 -15.12 20.67
CA VAL A 50 4.69 -16.02 20.73
C VAL A 50 5.06 -16.43 19.30
N ILE A 51 4.14 -17.00 18.52
CA ILE A 51 4.37 -17.43 17.12
C ILE A 51 5.01 -16.31 16.29
N LEU A 52 4.47 -15.09 16.36
CA LEU A 52 5.02 -13.93 15.66
C LEU A 52 6.48 -13.67 16.04
N ARG A 53 6.77 -13.67 17.35
CA ARG A 53 8.14 -13.48 17.84
C ARG A 53 9.07 -14.57 17.35
N CYS A 54 8.61 -15.84 17.32
CA CYS A 54 9.39 -16.95 16.78
C CYS A 54 9.88 -16.63 15.38
N ILE A 55 8.95 -16.25 14.50
CA ILE A 55 9.21 -15.97 13.09
C ILE A 55 10.15 -14.76 12.95
N GLU A 56 9.98 -13.73 13.79
CA GLU A 56 10.84 -12.54 13.77
C GLU A 56 12.27 -12.82 14.26
N THR A 57 12.47 -13.82 15.12
CA THR A 57 13.80 -14.15 15.68
C THR A 57 14.49 -15.34 15.01
N THR A 58 13.79 -16.13 14.19
CA THR A 58 14.39 -17.27 13.49
C THR A 58 15.37 -16.86 12.41
N VAL A 59 16.48 -17.60 12.32
CA VAL A 59 17.45 -17.48 11.21
C VAL A 59 16.91 -18.16 9.95
N SER A 60 17.50 -17.86 8.78
CA SER A 60 17.01 -18.30 7.47
C SER A 60 16.75 -19.82 7.36
N GLU A 61 17.63 -20.64 7.93
CA GLU A 61 17.52 -22.11 7.91
C GLU A 61 16.28 -22.61 8.69
N GLU A 62 16.01 -22.01 9.84
CA GLU A 62 14.87 -22.35 10.71
C GLU A 62 13.52 -21.91 10.13
N GLN A 63 13.50 -20.93 9.24
CA GLN A 63 12.29 -20.50 8.56
C GLN A 63 11.71 -21.59 7.65
N VAL A 64 12.56 -22.47 7.10
CA VAL A 64 12.11 -23.61 6.29
C VAL A 64 11.35 -24.62 7.16
N GLU A 65 11.86 -24.88 8.37
CA GLU A 65 11.21 -25.80 9.33
C GLU A 65 9.87 -25.24 9.82
N LEU A 66 9.81 -23.92 10.10
CA LEU A 66 8.57 -23.22 10.45
C LEU A 66 7.48 -23.41 9.40
N ARG A 67 7.80 -23.22 8.11
CA ARG A 67 6.84 -23.36 7.00
C ARG A 67 6.40 -24.81 6.78
N ARG A 68 7.27 -25.78 7.08
CA ARG A 68 6.95 -27.22 7.01
C ARG A 68 6.09 -27.71 8.18
N ASN A 69 5.89 -26.90 9.21
CA ASN A 69 5.06 -27.27 10.35
C ASN A 69 3.59 -27.40 9.92
N ARG A 70 3.09 -28.63 9.89
CA ARG A 70 1.73 -28.96 9.44
C ARG A 70 0.62 -28.33 10.29
N GLN A 71 0.89 -27.95 11.53
CA GLN A 71 -0.11 -27.36 12.44
C GLN A 71 -0.14 -25.83 12.37
N LEU A 72 0.89 -25.18 11.85
CA LEU A 72 1.00 -23.72 11.85
C LEU A 72 -0.16 -23.09 11.07
N LEU A 73 -0.32 -23.45 9.80
CA LEU A 73 -1.36 -22.88 8.93
C LEU A 73 -2.78 -23.15 9.49
N SER A 74 -3.06 -24.37 9.95
CA SER A 74 -4.37 -24.69 10.52
C SER A 74 -4.67 -23.88 11.80
N THR A 75 -3.66 -23.63 12.62
CA THR A 75 -3.80 -22.84 13.86
C THR A 75 -4.02 -21.36 13.54
N LEU A 76 -3.29 -20.84 12.57
CA LEU A 76 -3.44 -19.48 12.08
C LEU A 76 -4.84 -19.25 11.48
N ARG A 77 -5.33 -20.17 10.64
CA ARG A 77 -6.71 -20.14 10.13
C ARG A 77 -7.72 -20.19 11.27
N TYR A 78 -7.53 -21.08 12.25
CA TYR A 78 -8.38 -21.16 13.44
C TYR A 78 -8.48 -19.82 14.18
N PHE A 79 -7.37 -19.07 14.29
CA PHE A 79 -7.38 -17.73 14.89
C PHE A 79 -8.11 -16.69 14.04
N LEU A 80 -7.95 -16.70 12.71
CA LEU A 80 -8.63 -15.75 11.82
C LEU A 80 -10.16 -15.83 11.93
N PHE A 81 -10.70 -17.04 12.07
CA PHE A 81 -12.15 -17.28 12.16
C PHE A 81 -12.72 -17.13 13.57
N GLN A 82 -11.93 -16.68 14.57
CA GLN A 82 -12.49 -16.35 15.88
C GLN A 82 -13.38 -15.09 15.79
N PRO A 83 -14.45 -15.00 16.60
CA PRO A 83 -15.32 -13.82 16.64
C PRO A 83 -14.57 -12.51 16.95
N ILE A 84 -14.90 -11.45 16.21
CA ILE A 84 -14.27 -10.11 16.31
C ILE A 84 -15.03 -9.19 17.26
N SER A 85 -16.25 -9.55 17.68
CA SER A 85 -17.17 -8.71 18.47
C SER A 85 -16.62 -8.25 19.83
N THR A 86 -15.37 -8.55 20.14
CA THR A 86 -14.64 -8.10 21.31
C THR A 86 -13.30 -7.46 20.89
N PRO A 87 -12.79 -6.46 21.63
CA PRO A 87 -11.47 -5.87 21.36
C PRO A 87 -10.32 -6.89 21.36
N LEU A 88 -10.46 -7.99 22.12
CA LEU A 88 -9.50 -9.10 22.13
C LEU A 88 -9.54 -9.90 20.83
N GLY A 89 -10.71 -10.06 20.21
CA GLY A 89 -10.87 -10.69 18.90
C GLY A 89 -10.19 -9.90 17.79
N ALA A 90 -10.40 -8.58 17.74
CA ALA A 90 -9.72 -7.70 16.79
C ALA A 90 -8.19 -7.75 16.95
N ARG A 91 -7.67 -7.71 18.19
CA ARG A 91 -6.23 -7.87 18.47
C ARG A 91 -5.69 -9.24 18.08
N LEU A 92 -6.42 -10.32 18.34
CA LEU A 92 -6.02 -11.66 17.92
C LEU A 92 -5.87 -11.72 16.40
N ARG A 93 -6.83 -11.15 15.67
CA ARG A 93 -6.77 -11.08 14.21
C ARG A 93 -5.63 -10.21 13.72
N GLN A 94 -5.42 -9.03 14.30
CA GLN A 94 -4.30 -8.14 13.96
C GLN A 94 -2.95 -8.87 14.06
N HIS A 95 -2.69 -9.55 15.19
CA HIS A 95 -1.46 -10.33 15.35
C HIS A 95 -1.39 -11.51 14.41
N THR A 96 -2.53 -12.16 14.11
CA THR A 96 -2.57 -13.25 13.14
C THR A 96 -2.21 -12.76 11.75
N LEU A 97 -2.78 -11.64 11.27
CA LEU A 97 -2.39 -11.03 9.99
C LEU A 97 -0.93 -10.55 9.98
N SER A 98 -0.40 -10.11 11.12
CA SER A 98 1.03 -9.78 11.27
C SER A 98 1.90 -11.02 11.06
N VAL A 99 1.46 -12.20 11.52
CA VAL A 99 2.15 -13.46 11.24
C VAL A 99 2.12 -13.78 9.74
N TYR A 100 0.97 -13.63 9.07
CA TYR A 100 0.88 -13.84 7.61
C TYR A 100 1.86 -12.92 6.87
N LEU A 101 1.88 -11.64 7.24
CA LEU A 101 2.78 -10.64 6.65
C LEU A 101 4.25 -11.05 6.74
N ARG A 102 4.67 -11.68 7.85
CA ARG A 102 6.05 -12.15 8.04
C ARG A 102 6.37 -13.45 7.30
N LEU A 103 5.38 -14.31 7.08
CA LEU A 103 5.59 -15.59 6.41
C LEU A 103 5.65 -15.47 4.88
N LEU A 104 4.99 -14.45 4.31
CA LEU A 104 4.85 -14.26 2.87
C LEU A 104 6.16 -13.95 2.13
N GLY A 105 6.32 -14.58 0.96
CA GLY A 105 7.44 -14.40 0.04
C GLY A 105 8.65 -15.27 0.37
N GLY A 106 8.47 -16.28 1.22
CA GLY A 106 9.52 -17.23 1.60
C GLY A 106 9.42 -18.58 0.89
N ASP A 107 8.24 -18.97 0.42
CA ASP A 107 8.00 -20.22 -0.32
C ASP A 107 6.72 -20.09 -1.16
N LEU A 108 6.81 -20.39 -2.46
CA LEU A 108 5.70 -20.17 -3.40
C LEU A 108 4.45 -20.99 -3.04
N ALA A 109 4.63 -22.27 -2.71
CA ALA A 109 3.51 -23.15 -2.39
C ALA A 109 2.85 -22.75 -1.06
N PHE A 110 3.65 -22.34 -0.08
CA PHE A 110 3.14 -21.84 1.20
C PHE A 110 2.40 -20.50 1.06
N ASP A 111 2.91 -19.60 0.21
CA ASP A 111 2.25 -18.32 -0.08
C ASP A 111 0.85 -18.56 -0.67
N GLU A 112 0.73 -19.45 -1.66
CA GLU A 112 -0.57 -19.82 -2.24
C GLU A 112 -1.53 -20.36 -1.17
N LEU A 113 -1.05 -21.24 -0.29
CA LEU A 113 -1.86 -21.78 0.81
C LEU A 113 -2.29 -20.72 1.82
N LEU A 114 -1.48 -19.68 2.05
CA LEU A 114 -1.82 -18.60 2.97
C LEU A 114 -2.91 -17.69 2.40
N VAL A 115 -2.81 -17.26 1.14
CA VAL A 115 -3.61 -16.13 0.64
C VAL A 115 -4.65 -16.48 -0.40
N MET A 116 -4.60 -17.67 -1.01
CA MET A 116 -5.57 -18.09 -2.03
C MET A 116 -6.83 -18.73 -1.42
N ASP A 117 -6.94 -18.85 -0.11
CA ASP A 117 -8.15 -19.39 0.52
C ASP A 117 -9.24 -18.31 0.70
N ALA A 118 -10.46 -18.63 0.26
CA ALA A 118 -11.60 -17.71 0.30
C ALA A 118 -11.97 -17.23 1.72
N GLY A 119 -11.58 -17.97 2.76
CA GLY A 119 -11.79 -17.57 4.14
C GLY A 119 -10.85 -16.43 4.53
N THR A 120 -9.56 -16.55 4.20
CA THR A 120 -8.54 -15.52 4.42
C THR A 120 -8.85 -14.28 3.58
N VAL A 121 -9.28 -14.43 2.33
CA VAL A 121 -9.73 -13.29 1.49
C VAL A 121 -10.86 -12.53 2.16
N ARG A 122 -11.92 -13.21 2.62
CA ARG A 122 -13.03 -12.56 3.34
C ARG A 122 -12.59 -11.85 4.60
N VAL A 123 -11.64 -12.42 5.35
CA VAL A 123 -11.08 -11.79 6.54
C VAL A 123 -10.28 -10.54 6.18
N LEU A 124 -9.53 -10.56 5.08
CA LEU A 124 -8.79 -9.42 4.59
C LEU A 124 -9.73 -8.29 4.13
N VAL A 125 -10.77 -8.61 3.36
CA VAL A 125 -11.84 -7.65 2.97
C VAL A 125 -12.42 -6.96 4.20
N ALA A 126 -12.85 -7.74 5.20
CA ALA A 126 -13.42 -7.21 6.43
C ALA A 126 -12.44 -6.34 7.21
N ALA A 127 -11.14 -6.71 7.26
CA ALA A 127 -10.13 -5.94 7.98
C ALA A 127 -9.74 -4.64 7.25
N LEU A 128 -9.76 -4.62 5.92
CA LEU A 128 -9.49 -3.42 5.12
C LEU A 128 -10.65 -2.41 5.18
N GLY A 129 -11.89 -2.87 5.37
CA GLY A 129 -13.06 -2.03 5.60
C GLY A 129 -13.36 -1.76 7.09
N ASP A 130 -12.47 -2.12 8.01
CA ASP A 130 -12.69 -1.95 9.45
C ASP A 130 -12.29 -0.53 9.91
N ASP A 131 -13.29 0.32 10.07
CA ASP A 131 -13.12 1.70 10.56
C ASP A 131 -13.01 1.80 12.10
N GLU A 132 -13.41 0.76 12.83
CA GLU A 132 -13.39 0.74 14.31
C GLU A 132 -11.98 0.42 14.84
N HIS A 133 -11.25 -0.44 14.13
CA HIS A 133 -9.96 -1.00 14.57
C HIS A 133 -8.81 -0.55 13.66
N ALA A 134 -8.38 0.71 13.81
CA ALA A 134 -7.30 1.30 13.00
C ALA A 134 -6.00 0.46 12.94
N ASP A 135 -5.61 -0.18 14.05
CA ASP A 135 -4.42 -1.05 14.09
C ASP A 135 -4.57 -2.33 13.26
N LEU A 136 -5.77 -2.89 13.19
CA LEU A 136 -6.09 -4.05 12.36
C LEU A 136 -6.10 -3.64 10.88
N ASN A 137 -6.75 -2.53 10.56
CA ASN A 137 -6.77 -1.95 9.21
C ASN A 137 -5.34 -1.67 8.71
N HIS A 138 -4.49 -1.09 9.55
CA HIS A 138 -3.10 -0.81 9.23
C HIS A 138 -2.33 -2.07 8.82
N VAL A 139 -2.43 -3.15 9.61
CA VAL A 139 -1.78 -4.43 9.29
C VAL A 139 -2.36 -5.07 8.03
N ALA A 140 -3.67 -4.95 7.80
CA ALA A 140 -4.31 -5.45 6.59
C ALA A 140 -3.79 -4.74 5.33
N ILE A 141 -3.59 -3.43 5.37
CA ILE A 141 -2.98 -2.67 4.26
C ILE A 141 -1.54 -3.09 4.01
N LEU A 142 -0.75 -3.28 5.07
CA LEU A 142 0.62 -3.80 4.94
C LEU A 142 0.65 -5.20 4.33
N LEU A 143 -0.28 -6.07 4.72
CA LEU A 143 -0.44 -7.41 4.18
C LEU A 143 -0.80 -7.38 2.69
N ALA A 144 -1.81 -6.59 2.32
CA ALA A 144 -2.20 -6.42 0.91
C ALA A 144 -1.04 -5.87 0.08
N ARG A 145 -0.27 -4.90 0.61
CA ARG A 145 0.94 -4.42 -0.06
C ARG A 145 1.96 -5.53 -0.23
N ARG A 146 2.22 -6.35 0.79
CA ARG A 146 3.15 -7.49 0.67
C ARG A 146 2.69 -8.50 -0.38
N ILE A 147 1.39 -8.81 -0.44
CA ILE A 147 0.82 -9.69 -1.47
C ILE A 147 1.03 -9.10 -2.88
N SER A 148 0.90 -7.77 -3.04
CA SER A 148 1.12 -7.11 -4.34
C SER A 148 2.57 -7.22 -4.84
N GLU A 149 3.54 -7.41 -3.94
CA GLU A 149 4.96 -7.60 -4.29
C GLU A 149 5.26 -9.00 -4.83
N LEU A 150 4.31 -9.94 -4.72
CA LEU A 150 4.47 -11.36 -5.04
C LEU A 150 3.68 -11.72 -6.32
N PRO A 151 4.34 -11.82 -7.50
CA PRO A 151 3.63 -11.98 -8.77
C PRO A 151 2.71 -13.20 -8.87
N HIS A 152 3.06 -14.31 -8.20
CA HIS A 152 2.29 -15.56 -8.23
C HIS A 152 0.95 -15.46 -7.49
N VAL A 153 0.83 -14.60 -6.48
CA VAL A 153 -0.39 -14.47 -5.66
C VAL A 153 -1.06 -13.10 -5.75
N SER A 154 -0.38 -12.08 -6.27
CA SER A 154 -0.90 -10.70 -6.38
C SER A 154 -2.25 -10.60 -7.10
N SER A 155 -2.55 -11.56 -7.99
CA SER A 155 -3.80 -11.65 -8.73
C SER A 155 -5.05 -11.76 -7.84
N VAL A 156 -4.93 -12.32 -6.64
CA VAL A 156 -6.05 -12.42 -5.67
C VAL A 156 -6.56 -11.04 -5.27
N LEU A 157 -5.70 -10.02 -5.24
CA LEU A 157 -6.07 -8.65 -4.87
C LEU A 157 -6.95 -7.95 -5.91
N VAL A 158 -6.96 -8.45 -7.14
CA VAL A 158 -7.60 -7.79 -8.29
C VAL A 158 -8.76 -8.61 -8.85
N PHE A 159 -8.67 -9.94 -8.87
CA PHE A 159 -9.73 -10.78 -9.41
C PHE A 159 -10.81 -11.16 -8.39
N GLU A 160 -10.53 -11.07 -7.09
CA GLU A 160 -11.58 -11.14 -6.06
C GLU A 160 -12.27 -9.78 -5.96
N ASP A 161 -13.46 -9.65 -6.58
CA ASP A 161 -14.13 -8.35 -6.74
C ASP A 161 -14.36 -7.62 -5.42
N SER A 162 -14.79 -8.33 -4.37
CA SER A 162 -14.98 -7.72 -3.04
C SER A 162 -13.69 -7.14 -2.46
N LEU A 163 -12.55 -7.77 -2.75
CA LEU A 163 -11.26 -7.30 -2.27
C LEU A 163 -10.78 -6.12 -3.11
N PHE A 164 -10.96 -6.19 -4.42
CA PHE A 164 -10.60 -5.10 -5.32
C PHE A 164 -11.41 -3.83 -5.06
N GLU A 165 -12.70 -3.95 -4.77
CA GLU A 165 -13.54 -2.80 -4.40
C GLU A 165 -13.07 -2.13 -3.11
N VAL A 166 -12.86 -2.89 -2.04
CA VAL A 166 -12.36 -2.31 -0.77
C VAL A 166 -10.96 -1.69 -0.94
N LEU A 167 -10.10 -2.26 -1.78
CA LEU A 167 -8.80 -1.63 -2.09
C LEU A 167 -8.94 -0.29 -2.81
N GLN A 168 -9.92 -0.16 -3.71
CA GLN A 168 -10.22 1.11 -4.37
C GLN A 168 -10.81 2.13 -3.39
N ASP A 169 -11.62 1.71 -2.42
CA ASP A 169 -12.15 2.58 -1.36
C ASP A 169 -11.01 3.26 -0.57
N LEU A 170 -9.89 2.56 -0.34
CA LEU A 170 -8.71 3.12 0.33
C LEU A 170 -8.08 4.31 -0.40
N LEU A 171 -8.31 4.49 -1.71
CA LEU A 171 -7.84 5.68 -2.43
C LEU A 171 -8.69 6.91 -2.09
N GLU A 172 -9.97 6.71 -1.82
CA GLU A 172 -10.92 7.79 -1.50
C GLU A 172 -10.84 8.20 -0.02
N PHE A 173 -10.45 7.28 0.85
CA PHE A 173 -10.17 7.60 2.25
C PHE A 173 -8.92 8.49 2.36
N ARG A 174 -9.11 9.75 2.77
CA ARG A 174 -8.01 10.62 3.19
C ARG A 174 -7.42 10.11 4.50
N HIS A 175 -6.52 9.13 4.41
CA HIS A 175 -5.87 8.56 5.58
C HIS A 175 -5.12 9.62 6.40
N ALA A 176 -5.30 9.58 7.71
CA ALA A 176 -4.66 10.52 8.64
C ALA A 176 -3.13 10.41 8.66
N SER A 177 -2.57 9.27 8.23
CA SER A 177 -1.13 9.00 8.19
C SER A 177 -0.60 8.93 6.76
N THR A 178 0.39 9.75 6.46
CA THR A 178 1.07 9.75 5.15
C THR A 178 1.91 8.51 4.89
N GLN A 179 2.32 7.81 5.94
CA GLN A 179 2.97 6.51 5.78
C GLN A 179 1.98 5.47 5.24
N LEU A 180 0.72 5.50 5.70
CA LEU A 180 -0.30 4.58 5.23
C LEU A 180 -0.68 4.84 3.78
N THR A 181 -0.89 6.11 3.41
CA THR A 181 -1.10 6.52 2.02
C THR A 181 0.03 6.02 1.12
N LYS A 182 1.28 6.14 1.56
CA LYS A 182 2.42 5.62 0.80
C LYS A 182 2.32 4.10 0.57
N HIS A 183 1.91 3.33 1.57
CA HIS A 183 1.74 1.88 1.42
C HIS A 183 0.64 1.52 0.41
N ILE A 184 -0.48 2.24 0.42
CA ILE A 184 -1.59 2.04 -0.53
C ILE A 184 -1.14 2.38 -1.95
N LEU A 185 -0.49 3.53 -2.15
CA LEU A 185 -0.02 3.91 -3.48
C LEU A 185 1.00 2.90 -4.02
N HIS A 186 1.93 2.43 -3.18
CA HIS A 186 2.89 1.41 -3.62
C HIS A 186 2.23 0.05 -3.92
N LEU A 187 1.15 -0.31 -3.22
CA LEU A 187 0.33 -1.47 -3.60
C LEU A 187 -0.17 -1.31 -5.04
N PHE A 188 -0.76 -0.16 -5.38
CA PHE A 188 -1.26 0.07 -6.73
C PHE A 188 -0.15 0.21 -7.78
N VAL A 189 1.01 0.75 -7.42
CA VAL A 189 2.21 0.74 -8.31
C VAL A 189 2.57 -0.69 -8.69
N ASN A 190 2.66 -1.61 -7.71
CA ASN A 190 3.02 -3.00 -7.94
C ASN A 190 1.97 -3.70 -8.82
N LEU A 191 0.69 -3.54 -8.49
CA LEU A 191 -0.40 -4.15 -9.25
C LEU A 191 -0.43 -3.64 -10.70
N SER A 192 -0.23 -2.34 -10.91
CA SER A 192 -0.29 -1.72 -12.25
C SER A 192 0.83 -2.18 -13.16
N GLY A 193 1.99 -2.55 -12.60
CA GLY A 193 3.10 -3.12 -13.36
C GLY A 193 2.95 -4.61 -13.66
N HIS A 194 1.88 -5.27 -13.20
CA HIS A 194 1.74 -6.71 -13.34
C HIS A 194 1.13 -7.11 -14.70
N PRO A 195 1.79 -7.96 -15.51
CA PRO A 195 1.36 -8.31 -16.88
C PRO A 195 -0.01 -8.99 -17.00
N LYS A 196 -0.56 -9.52 -15.90
CA LYS A 196 -1.90 -10.13 -15.90
C LYS A 196 -3.01 -9.22 -15.36
N LEU A 197 -2.66 -8.12 -14.72
CA LEU A 197 -3.61 -7.29 -13.96
C LEU A 197 -3.83 -5.91 -14.60
N HIS A 198 -2.86 -5.43 -15.37
CA HIS A 198 -2.86 -4.10 -16.00
C HIS A 198 -4.17 -3.78 -16.72
N PHE A 199 -4.80 -4.76 -17.40
CA PHE A 199 -6.04 -4.54 -18.14
C PHE A 199 -7.23 -4.16 -17.26
N LYS A 200 -7.41 -4.81 -16.09
CA LYS A 200 -8.49 -4.50 -15.14
C LYS A 200 -8.19 -3.17 -14.42
N LEU A 201 -6.93 -2.93 -14.08
CA LEU A 201 -6.49 -1.70 -13.42
C LEU A 201 -6.62 -0.46 -14.31
N ALA A 202 -6.26 -0.57 -15.60
CA ALA A 202 -6.41 0.51 -16.58
C ALA A 202 -7.88 0.94 -16.79
N ARG A 203 -8.82 0.01 -16.55
CA ARG A 203 -10.27 0.26 -16.62
C ARG A 203 -10.87 0.72 -15.31
N SER A 204 -10.12 0.69 -14.21
CA SER A 204 -10.58 1.26 -12.95
C SER A 204 -10.55 2.79 -13.05
N ARG A 205 -11.73 3.36 -13.25
CA ARG A 205 -11.92 4.81 -13.25
C ARG A 205 -11.46 5.45 -11.96
N ARG A 206 -11.76 4.81 -10.82
CA ARG A 206 -11.38 5.29 -9.48
C ARG A 206 -9.87 5.43 -9.36
N LEU A 207 -9.11 4.41 -9.77
CA LEU A 207 -7.65 4.40 -9.71
C LEU A 207 -7.02 5.45 -10.64
N VAL A 208 -7.38 5.43 -11.93
CA VAL A 208 -6.74 6.29 -12.93
C VAL A 208 -7.09 7.75 -12.67
N PHE A 209 -8.35 8.05 -12.38
CA PHE A 209 -8.79 9.41 -12.03
C PHE A 209 -8.07 9.91 -10.77
N PHE A 210 -8.02 9.10 -9.70
CA PHE A 210 -7.31 9.47 -8.48
C PHE A 210 -5.83 9.81 -8.75
N ALA A 211 -5.14 9.01 -9.57
CA ALA A 211 -3.74 9.24 -9.88
C ALA A 211 -3.51 10.55 -10.63
N ILE A 212 -4.31 10.81 -11.67
CA ILE A 212 -4.23 12.04 -12.48
C ILE A 212 -4.59 13.27 -11.63
N GLU A 213 -5.71 13.20 -10.91
CA GLU A 213 -6.18 14.31 -10.07
C GLU A 213 -5.19 14.63 -8.95
N THR A 214 -4.54 13.62 -8.36
CA THR A 214 -3.50 13.82 -7.34
C THR A 214 -2.28 14.56 -7.92
N ILE A 215 -1.84 14.19 -9.13
CA ILE A 215 -0.72 14.88 -9.80
C ILE A 215 -1.10 16.34 -10.07
N LEU A 216 -2.27 16.57 -10.66
CA LEU A 216 -2.77 17.91 -10.97
C LEU A 216 -2.95 18.76 -9.71
N LEU A 217 -3.51 18.21 -8.63
CA LEU A 217 -3.67 18.92 -7.36
C LEU A 217 -2.33 19.39 -6.83
N VAL A 218 -1.30 18.53 -6.85
CA VAL A 218 0.03 18.85 -6.34
C VAL A 218 0.72 19.93 -7.18
N LEU A 219 0.54 19.90 -8.51
CA LEU A 219 1.19 20.83 -9.44
C LEU A 219 0.46 22.17 -9.61
N ASN A 220 -0.88 22.18 -9.59
CA ASN A 220 -1.68 23.40 -9.77
C ASN A 220 -1.78 24.27 -8.51
N THR A 221 -1.48 23.74 -7.33
CA THR A 221 -1.55 24.48 -6.06
C THR A 221 -0.24 25.19 -5.70
N ASP A 222 0.71 25.29 -6.64
CA ASP A 222 2.09 25.75 -6.44
C ASP A 222 2.82 25.04 -5.28
N ILE A 223 2.31 23.91 -4.78
CA ILE A 223 2.87 23.20 -3.63
C ILE A 223 4.32 22.81 -3.94
N VAL A 224 4.56 22.30 -5.14
CA VAL A 224 5.89 21.90 -5.61
C VAL A 224 6.82 23.10 -5.70
N GLU A 225 6.36 24.19 -6.32
CA GLU A 225 7.19 25.37 -6.50
C GLU A 225 7.52 26.04 -5.15
N GLN A 226 6.55 26.13 -4.25
CA GLN A 226 6.73 26.63 -2.89
C GLN A 226 7.66 25.73 -2.08
N ALA A 227 7.53 24.40 -2.18
CA ALA A 227 8.42 23.44 -1.52
C ALA A 227 9.84 23.55 -2.05
N SER A 228 10.01 23.59 -3.37
CA SER A 228 11.30 23.69 -4.06
C SER A 228 12.03 25.00 -3.71
N ARG A 229 11.35 26.15 -3.83
CA ARG A 229 11.90 27.47 -3.45
C ARG A 229 12.29 27.54 -1.97
N LYS A 230 11.55 26.88 -1.08
CA LYS A 230 11.85 26.86 0.37
C LYS A 230 12.97 25.87 0.70
N MET A 231 13.00 24.68 0.09
CA MET A 231 14.07 23.71 0.25
C MET A 231 15.41 24.25 -0.27
N HIS A 232 15.40 24.98 -1.39
CA HIS A 232 16.58 25.70 -1.89
C HIS A 232 17.09 26.77 -0.91
N ARG A 233 16.17 27.51 -0.26
CA ARG A 233 16.53 28.47 0.80
C ARG A 233 17.15 27.76 2.01
N VAL A 234 16.58 26.63 2.42
CA VAL A 234 17.12 25.82 3.51
C VAL A 234 18.52 25.30 3.17
N MET A 235 18.71 24.71 1.99
CA MET A 235 20.03 24.23 1.53
C MET A 235 21.06 25.36 1.45
N LYS A 236 20.67 26.55 1.00
CA LYS A 236 21.55 27.74 0.99
C LYS A 236 21.85 28.32 2.38
N SER A 237 20.98 28.07 3.36
CA SER A 237 21.19 28.50 4.75
C SER A 237 22.06 27.53 5.56
N VAL A 238 22.30 26.32 5.04
CA VAL A 238 23.30 25.40 5.59
C VAL A 238 24.67 25.90 5.10
N PRO A 239 25.60 26.28 5.99
CA PRO A 239 26.92 26.73 5.57
C PRO A 239 27.60 25.63 4.77
N SER A 240 28.03 25.96 3.54
CA SER A 240 28.82 25.07 2.69
C SER A 240 30.14 24.73 3.39
N PRO A 241 30.56 23.46 3.46
CA PRO A 241 31.85 23.10 4.05
C PRO A 241 32.95 23.44 3.05
N LEU A 242 33.29 24.73 2.94
CA LEU A 242 34.51 25.21 2.31
C LEU A 242 35.50 25.51 3.44
N GLY A 243 36.22 24.49 3.86
CA GLY A 243 37.24 24.55 4.90
C GLY A 243 37.65 23.15 5.32
N GLU A 244 38.95 22.87 5.25
CA GLU A 244 39.66 21.61 5.51
C GLU A 244 39.22 20.81 6.76
N PRO A 245 39.53 19.49 6.82
CA PRO A 245 39.01 18.61 7.85
C PRO A 245 39.73 18.86 9.18
N HIS A 246 39.09 19.59 10.08
CA HIS A 246 39.39 19.52 11.50
C HIS A 246 38.32 18.70 12.22
N VAL A 247 38.71 17.46 12.54
CA VAL A 247 38.01 16.57 13.45
C VAL A 247 38.05 17.22 14.84
N ILE A 248 36.99 17.93 15.20
CA ILE A 248 36.64 18.14 16.60
C ILE A 248 35.17 17.77 16.75
N SER A 249 34.94 16.59 17.35
CA SER A 249 33.60 16.15 17.71
C SER A 249 33.00 17.14 18.70
N THR A 250 32.05 17.94 18.25
CA THR A 250 31.14 18.67 19.14
C THR A 250 29.73 18.48 18.63
N LYS A 251 28.87 18.03 19.55
CA LYS A 251 27.44 17.76 19.39
C LYS A 251 26.80 18.70 18.36
N ARG A 252 26.26 18.13 17.26
CA ARG A 252 25.34 18.81 16.34
C ARG A 252 24.20 19.43 17.17
N LYS A 253 24.32 20.71 17.51
CA LYS A 253 23.18 21.53 17.93
C LYS A 253 22.33 21.68 16.68
N ALA A 254 21.20 20.98 16.64
CA ALA A 254 20.19 21.16 15.62
C ALA A 254 19.86 22.65 15.53
N LEU A 255 20.03 23.25 14.35
CA LEU A 255 19.55 24.60 14.09
C LEU A 255 18.06 24.66 14.45
N PRO A 256 17.60 25.69 15.16
CA PRO A 256 16.19 25.86 15.48
C PRO A 256 15.46 26.26 14.20
N PHE A 257 15.06 25.28 13.39
CA PHE A 257 14.10 25.51 12.32
C PHE A 257 12.79 25.94 12.97
N ALA A 258 12.35 27.16 12.69
CA ALA A 258 11.16 27.74 13.30
C ALA A 258 9.95 26.79 13.12
N PRO A 259 9.20 26.48 14.20
CA PRO A 259 8.16 25.44 14.18
C PRO A 259 7.01 25.73 13.20
N ALA A 260 6.78 27.00 12.82
CA ALA A 260 5.79 27.36 11.81
C ALA A 260 6.23 26.99 10.37
N LEU A 261 7.53 27.03 10.07
CA LEU A 261 8.07 26.63 8.76
C LEU A 261 8.00 25.11 8.57
N SER A 262 8.08 24.31 9.64
CA SER A 262 8.05 22.85 9.55
C SER A 262 6.68 22.30 9.15
N LYS A 263 5.57 22.92 9.59
CA LYS A 263 4.21 22.42 9.32
C LYS A 263 3.83 22.55 7.85
N TYR A 264 4.12 23.69 7.22
CA TYR A 264 3.82 23.92 5.80
C TYR A 264 4.77 23.16 4.88
N VAL A 265 6.07 23.09 5.21
CA VAL A 265 7.04 22.24 4.47
C VAL A 265 6.67 20.77 4.60
N GLY A 266 6.28 20.32 5.80
CA GLY A 266 5.78 18.97 6.03
C GLY A 266 4.48 18.68 5.29
N CYS A 267 3.56 19.65 5.13
CA CYS A 267 2.36 19.48 4.32
C CYS A 267 2.71 19.35 2.83
N ALA A 268 3.56 20.23 2.31
CA ALA A 268 3.98 20.20 0.93
C ALA A 268 4.77 18.92 0.57
N LEU A 269 5.70 18.49 1.42
CA LEU A 269 6.42 17.22 1.23
C LEU A 269 5.50 16.00 1.30
N ARG A 270 4.45 16.05 2.12
CA ARG A 270 3.42 15.00 2.17
C ARG A 270 2.67 14.89 0.84
N HIS A 271 2.27 16.02 0.26
CA HIS A 271 1.61 16.06 -1.06
C HIS A 271 2.57 15.68 -2.21
N VAL A 272 3.83 16.09 -2.16
CA VAL A 272 4.84 15.66 -3.14
C VAL A 272 5.12 14.16 -3.05
N SER A 273 5.07 13.59 -1.84
CA SER A 273 5.33 12.15 -1.63
C SER A 273 4.29 11.22 -2.27
N THR A 274 3.10 11.74 -2.62
CA THR A 274 2.06 10.97 -3.32
C THR A 274 2.14 11.12 -4.84
N ALA A 275 2.65 12.25 -5.35
CA ALA A 275 2.72 12.51 -6.79
C ALA A 275 3.61 11.48 -7.54
N VAL A 276 4.77 11.12 -6.99
CA VAL A 276 5.68 10.15 -7.62
C VAL A 276 5.04 8.76 -7.77
N PRO A 277 4.50 8.13 -6.72
CA PRO A 277 3.76 6.88 -6.88
C PRO A 277 2.57 6.97 -7.85
N CYS A 278 1.82 8.07 -7.86
CA CYS A 278 0.73 8.26 -8.83
C CYS A 278 1.25 8.31 -10.28
N ALA A 279 2.34 9.03 -10.53
CA ALA A 279 2.98 9.04 -11.85
C ALA A 279 3.51 7.64 -12.23
N MET A 280 4.01 6.86 -11.27
CA MET A 280 4.46 5.49 -11.50
C MET A 280 3.29 4.55 -11.84
N ILE A 281 2.12 4.71 -11.22
CA ILE A 281 0.90 3.95 -11.58
C ILE A 281 0.58 4.21 -13.05
N ILE A 282 0.51 5.48 -13.45
CA ILE A 282 0.22 5.88 -14.84
C ILE A 282 1.28 5.32 -15.80
N ALA A 283 2.56 5.52 -15.52
CA ALA A 283 3.65 5.00 -16.36
C ALA A 283 3.60 3.47 -16.51
N ASN A 284 3.31 2.74 -15.42
CA ASN A 284 3.17 1.29 -15.45
C ASN A 284 1.94 0.83 -16.25
N LEU A 285 0.85 1.59 -16.25
CA LEU A 285 -0.32 1.24 -17.06
C LEU A 285 -0.07 1.50 -18.54
N LEU A 286 0.63 2.59 -18.89
CA LEU A 286 0.96 2.99 -20.26
C LEU A 286 2.10 2.19 -20.90
N SER A 287 2.95 1.54 -20.08
CA SER A 287 4.00 0.66 -20.60
C SER A 287 3.44 -0.55 -21.35
N PHE A 288 2.17 -0.89 -21.13
CA PHE A 288 1.43 -1.88 -21.91
C PHE A 288 0.69 -1.20 -23.08
N PRO A 289 1.08 -1.47 -24.34
CA PRO A 289 0.51 -0.79 -25.52
C PRO A 289 -1.02 -0.87 -25.61
N GLU A 290 -1.61 -1.97 -25.16
CA GLU A 290 -3.05 -2.25 -25.21
C GLU A 290 -3.88 -1.27 -24.36
N ASN A 291 -3.25 -0.62 -23.38
CA ASN A 291 -3.93 0.32 -22.49
C ASN A 291 -3.93 1.76 -23.03
N ARG A 292 -2.95 2.13 -23.86
CA ARG A 292 -2.66 3.53 -24.23
C ARG A 292 -3.87 4.23 -24.84
N ALA A 293 -4.49 3.62 -25.86
CA ALA A 293 -5.66 4.16 -26.56
C ALA A 293 -6.84 4.42 -25.61
N SER A 294 -7.12 3.45 -24.74
CA SER A 294 -8.24 3.52 -23.81
C SER A 294 -8.02 4.54 -22.71
N ILE A 295 -6.80 4.61 -22.16
CA ILE A 295 -6.47 5.56 -21.10
C ILE A 295 -6.48 6.98 -21.67
N PHE A 296 -5.89 7.19 -22.85
CA PHE A 296 -5.84 8.51 -23.46
C PHE A 296 -7.25 9.05 -23.76
N SER A 297 -8.07 8.25 -24.43
CA SER A 297 -9.45 8.66 -24.77
C SER A 297 -10.36 8.91 -23.57
N LEU A 298 -10.18 8.16 -22.48
CA LEU A 298 -11.02 8.29 -21.28
C LEU A 298 -10.54 9.40 -20.34
N TYR A 299 -9.27 9.80 -20.40
CA TYR A 299 -8.65 10.72 -19.46
C TYR A 299 -7.81 11.79 -20.17
N PRO A 300 -8.43 12.75 -20.87
CA PRO A 300 -7.70 13.79 -21.62
C PRO A 300 -6.81 14.67 -20.73
N ASP A 301 -7.16 14.84 -19.45
CA ASP A 301 -6.37 15.58 -18.46
C ASP A 301 -5.01 14.93 -18.15
N LEU A 302 -4.79 13.68 -18.58
CA LEU A 302 -3.54 12.95 -18.41
C LEU A 302 -2.36 13.70 -19.03
N VAL A 303 -2.50 14.14 -20.28
CA VAL A 303 -1.42 14.84 -21.02
C VAL A 303 -1.02 16.09 -20.26
N ARG A 304 -2.02 16.91 -19.89
CA ARG A 304 -1.82 18.12 -19.10
C ARG A 304 -1.09 17.82 -17.78
N ALA A 305 -1.48 16.76 -17.07
CA ALA A 305 -0.84 16.39 -15.80
C ALA A 305 0.64 16.03 -15.97
N LEU A 306 0.97 15.31 -17.04
CA LEU A 306 2.34 14.90 -17.36
C LEU A 306 3.19 16.07 -17.88
N GLU A 307 2.66 16.91 -18.77
CA GLU A 307 3.35 18.11 -19.27
C GLU A 307 3.65 19.13 -18.17
N LEU A 308 2.77 19.26 -17.18
CA LEU A 308 3.03 20.07 -15.98
C LEU A 308 4.21 19.55 -15.16
N CYS A 309 4.49 18.24 -15.20
CA CYS A 309 5.68 17.68 -14.57
C CYS A 309 6.98 18.02 -15.32
N ASP A 310 6.91 18.24 -16.64
CA ASP A 310 8.07 18.59 -17.47
C ASP A 310 8.38 20.10 -17.42
N SER A 311 7.33 20.92 -17.39
CA SER A 311 7.46 22.39 -17.40
C SER A 311 7.80 23.03 -16.04
N GLN A 312 7.50 22.36 -14.92
CA GLN A 312 7.75 22.90 -13.58
C GLN A 312 9.04 22.36 -12.93
N LYS A 313 9.59 23.09 -11.95
CA LYS A 313 10.72 22.62 -11.11
C LYS A 313 10.26 21.56 -10.10
N VAL A 314 9.95 20.37 -10.59
CA VAL A 314 9.60 19.18 -9.80
C VAL A 314 10.83 18.41 -9.31
N SER A 315 10.63 17.37 -8.48
CA SER A 315 11.71 16.44 -8.14
C SER A 315 12.18 15.64 -9.37
N ILE A 316 13.48 15.36 -9.48
CA ILE A 316 14.07 14.58 -10.59
C ILE A 316 13.30 13.29 -10.82
N ARG A 317 12.94 12.58 -9.75
CA ARG A 317 12.21 11.31 -9.88
C ARG A 317 10.80 11.46 -10.47
N LEU A 318 10.09 12.53 -10.11
CA LEU A 318 8.76 12.80 -10.69
C LEU A 318 8.89 13.13 -12.17
N TRP A 319 9.88 13.95 -12.52
CA TRP A 319 10.18 14.30 -13.90
C TRP A 319 10.54 13.08 -14.76
N GLU A 320 11.46 12.22 -14.29
CA GLU A 320 11.86 10.99 -15.01
C GLU A 320 10.67 10.08 -15.30
N VAL A 321 9.81 9.85 -14.29
CA VAL A 321 8.66 8.96 -14.43
C VAL A 321 7.60 9.56 -15.34
N ALA A 322 7.34 10.87 -15.22
CA ALA A 322 6.39 11.56 -16.09
C ALA A 322 6.87 11.56 -17.55
N ARG A 323 8.16 11.81 -17.78
CA ARG A 323 8.76 11.75 -19.11
C ARG A 323 8.65 10.35 -19.71
N CYS A 324 8.93 9.30 -18.94
CA CYS A 324 8.75 7.93 -19.39
C CYS A 324 7.28 7.63 -19.77
N ALA A 325 6.31 8.17 -19.03
CA ALA A 325 4.89 8.04 -19.38
C ALA A 325 4.53 8.79 -20.67
N ILE A 326 5.11 9.98 -20.88
CA ILE A 326 4.96 10.76 -22.12
C ILE A 326 5.55 10.00 -23.32
N ASP A 327 6.75 9.43 -23.16
CA ASP A 327 7.40 8.65 -24.22
C ASP A 327 6.49 7.48 -24.65
N TYR A 328 5.84 6.78 -23.72
CA TYR A 328 4.87 5.73 -24.08
C TYR A 328 3.63 6.22 -24.83
N LEU A 329 3.20 7.47 -24.62
CA LEU A 329 2.11 8.07 -25.38
C LEU A 329 2.54 8.46 -26.80
N HIS A 330 3.82 8.81 -26.98
CA HIS A 330 4.40 9.20 -28.27
C HIS A 330 4.95 8.02 -29.10
N ASP A 331 5.07 6.83 -28.52
CA ASP A 331 5.43 5.60 -29.25
C ASP A 331 4.49 5.30 -30.45
N ASP A 332 3.28 5.89 -30.48
CA ASP A 332 2.31 5.79 -31.59
C ASP A 332 1.76 7.19 -31.92
N GLU A 333 2.60 8.04 -32.51
CA GLU A 333 2.27 9.44 -32.87
C GLU A 333 0.98 9.57 -33.70
N ALA A 334 0.73 8.63 -34.61
CA ALA A 334 -0.46 8.61 -35.44
C ALA A 334 -1.73 8.36 -34.62
N MET A 335 -1.68 7.46 -33.62
CA MET A 335 -2.81 7.23 -32.72
C MET A 335 -3.07 8.46 -31.83
N LEU A 336 -2.00 9.08 -31.32
CA LEU A 336 -2.10 10.28 -30.50
C LEU A 336 -2.74 11.45 -31.26
N GLU A 337 -2.27 11.73 -32.48
CA GLU A 337 -2.81 12.80 -33.33
C GLU A 337 -4.29 12.53 -33.67
N THR A 338 -4.63 11.29 -34.04
CA THR A 338 -6.02 10.91 -34.35
C THR A 338 -6.94 11.05 -33.13
N GLN A 339 -6.50 10.65 -31.94
CA GLN A 339 -7.32 10.77 -30.72
C GLN A 339 -7.45 12.20 -30.23
N LEU A 340 -6.39 13.02 -30.34
CA LEU A 340 -6.48 14.46 -30.08
C LEU A 340 -7.49 15.12 -31.03
N LEU A 341 -7.41 14.85 -32.33
CA LEU A 341 -8.34 15.37 -33.33
C LEU A 341 -9.79 14.95 -33.02
N MET A 342 -10.04 13.69 -32.66
CA MET A 342 -11.36 13.22 -32.24
C MET A 342 -11.91 13.92 -30.98
N HIS A 343 -11.05 14.44 -30.10
CA HIS A 343 -11.47 15.21 -28.92
C HIS A 343 -11.71 16.71 -29.23
N PHE A 344 -11.07 17.25 -30.26
CA PHE A 344 -11.27 18.63 -30.71
C PHE A 344 -12.39 18.77 -31.75
N GLU A 345 -12.73 17.69 -32.45
CA GLU A 345 -13.90 17.63 -33.30
C GLU A 345 -15.16 17.49 -32.43
N SER A 346 -15.88 18.60 -32.24
CA SER A 346 -17.24 18.58 -31.70
C SER A 346 -18.09 17.60 -32.49
N PRO A 347 -18.97 16.79 -31.87
CA PRO A 347 -19.89 15.97 -32.63
C PRO A 347 -20.69 16.93 -33.51
N THR A 348 -20.51 16.82 -34.82
CA THR A 348 -21.39 17.47 -35.77
C THR A 348 -22.76 16.89 -35.50
N VAL A 349 -23.58 17.65 -34.76
CA VAL A 349 -25.01 17.43 -34.74
C VAL A 349 -25.39 17.53 -36.20
N ASP A 350 -25.73 16.40 -36.82
CA ASP A 350 -26.33 16.41 -38.13
C ASP A 350 -27.54 17.33 -38.03
N ASP A 351 -27.40 18.53 -38.59
CA ASP A 351 -28.51 19.40 -38.95
C ASP A 351 -29.27 18.68 -40.08
N ALA A 352 -29.93 17.60 -39.70
CA ALA A 352 -30.98 16.97 -40.47
C ALA A 352 -32.15 17.93 -40.47
N THR A 353 -32.01 18.98 -41.29
CA THR A 353 -33.06 19.60 -42.09
C THR A 353 -34.46 19.33 -41.54
N VAL A 354 -34.88 20.14 -40.57
CA VAL A 354 -36.31 20.39 -40.37
C VAL A 354 -36.78 21.07 -41.66
N LYS A 355 -37.21 20.24 -42.61
CA LYS A 355 -37.94 20.68 -43.78
C LYS A 355 -39.13 21.47 -43.26
N THR A 356 -39.08 22.77 -43.53
CA THR A 356 -40.20 23.70 -43.47
C THR A 356 -41.36 23.12 -44.28
N GLY A 357 -42.28 22.45 -43.59
CA GLY A 357 -43.60 22.10 -44.10
C GLY A 357 -44.50 23.32 -44.04
N ASN A 358 -44.33 24.26 -44.97
CA ASN A 358 -45.36 25.24 -45.32
C ASN A 358 -45.83 24.95 -46.74
N SER A 359 -46.91 24.19 -46.83
CA SER A 359 -47.86 24.22 -47.95
C SER A 359 -49.19 23.63 -47.46
N ALA A 360 -50.00 24.51 -46.87
CA ALA A 360 -51.45 24.54 -47.01
C ALA A 360 -51.88 26.01 -46.87
#